data_AF-A0AAQ3LZ11-F1
#
_entry.id   AF-A0AAQ3LZ11-F1
#
_cell.length_a   1.000
_cell.length_b   1.000
_cell.length_c   1.000
_cell.angle_alpha   90.00
_cell.angle_beta   90.00
_cell.angle_gamma   90.00
#
_symmetry.space_group_name_H-M   'P 1'
#
loop_
_entity.id
_entity.type
_entity.pdbx_description
1 polymer ?
#
loop_
_entity_poly.entity_id
_entity_poly.type
_entity_poly.pdbx_seq_one_letter_code
_entity_poly.pdbx_strand_id
1 'polypeptide(L)'
;MAEPQPSNVHEGADAPDVIPATAEDRKAAKAMSSLDATDESSASKKEVDLKALNNAMRNLGAGGDDKAKKMASAKKEEAKKPLVKVDPADVTLLAQQLDMNKTKATELLRSHDADVKKAMISWVTSPV
;
A
#
# COMPACT_ATOMS: atom_id res chain seq x y z
N MET A 1 -19.65 -43.39 17.88
CA MET A 1 -19.68 -42.45 19.00
C MET A 1 -18.63 -41.39 18.71
N ALA A 2 -19.00 -40.11 18.71
CA ALA A 2 -18.04 -39.03 18.49
C ALA A 2 -17.14 -38.90 19.72
N GLU A 3 -15.83 -38.85 19.52
CA GLU A 3 -14.86 -38.64 20.60
C GLU A 3 -15.11 -37.27 21.25
N PRO A 4 -15.01 -37.16 22.59
CA PRO A 4 -15.20 -35.89 23.27
C PRO A 4 -14.14 -34.90 22.81
N GLN A 5 -14.59 -33.72 22.37
CA GLN A 5 -13.71 -32.61 21.98
C GLN A 5 -12.73 -32.28 23.12
N PRO A 6 -11.45 -32.01 22.82
CA PRO A 6 -10.49 -31.60 23.84
C PRO A 6 -10.97 -30.34 24.53
N SER A 7 -10.86 -30.27 25.86
CA SER A 7 -11.40 -29.20 26.70
C SER A 7 -10.95 -27.78 26.34
N ASN A 8 -9.89 -27.67 25.54
CA ASN A 8 -9.29 -26.42 25.11
C ASN A 8 -9.87 -25.86 23.79
N VAL A 9 -10.77 -26.59 23.12
CA VAL A 9 -11.35 -26.18 21.83
C VAL A 9 -12.84 -26.47 21.83
N HIS A 10 -13.65 -25.41 21.88
CA HIS A 10 -15.09 -25.48 21.69
C HIS A 10 -15.46 -24.72 20.41
N GLU A 11 -16.23 -25.35 19.54
CA GLU A 11 -16.68 -24.75 18.28
C GLU A 11 -17.62 -23.56 18.59
N GLY A 12 -17.21 -22.35 18.22
CA GLY A 12 -17.91 -21.09 18.51
C GLY A 12 -17.31 -20.24 19.64
N ALA A 13 -16.22 -20.67 20.27
CA ALA A 13 -15.41 -19.81 21.14
C ALA A 13 -14.60 -18.83 20.28
N ASP A 14 -14.54 -17.56 20.72
CA ASP A 14 -13.68 -16.53 20.13
C ASP A 14 -12.23 -17.02 20.05
N ALA A 15 -11.43 -16.42 19.16
CA ALA A 15 -10.02 -16.78 18.94
C ALA A 15 -9.34 -17.04 20.29
N PRO A 16 -8.56 -18.15 20.43
CA PRO A 16 -8.04 -18.55 21.73
C PRO A 16 -7.40 -17.33 22.36
N ASP A 17 -7.92 -16.92 23.52
CA ASP A 17 -7.39 -15.83 24.30
C ASP A 17 -5.93 -16.20 24.53
N VAL A 18 -5.02 -15.67 23.71
CA VAL A 18 -3.60 -16.05 23.73
C VAL A 18 -3.06 -15.36 24.97
N ILE A 19 -3.34 -15.94 26.13
CA ILE A 19 -2.95 -15.39 27.42
C ILE A 19 -1.43 -15.34 27.36
N PRO A 20 -0.82 -14.15 27.37
CA PRO A 20 0.60 -14.03 27.15
C PRO A 20 1.33 -14.82 28.24
N ALA A 21 2.22 -15.73 27.80
CA ALA A 21 2.78 -16.79 28.63
C ALA A 21 3.66 -16.26 29.77
N THR A 22 4.22 -15.06 29.60
CA THR A 22 5.06 -14.40 30.61
C THR A 22 4.51 -13.03 31.01
N ALA A 23 4.90 -12.54 32.20
CA ALA A 23 4.49 -11.22 32.69
C ALA A 23 4.97 -10.08 31.76
N GLU A 24 6.10 -10.27 31.10
CA GLU A 24 6.61 -9.31 30.10
C GLU A 24 5.77 -9.33 28.82
N ASP A 25 5.32 -10.51 28.36
CA ASP A 25 4.43 -10.58 27.19
C ASP A 25 3.08 -9.91 27.45
N ARG A 26 2.57 -9.97 28.69
CA ARG A 26 1.33 -9.24 29.07
C ARG A 26 1.53 -7.74 29.02
N LYS A 27 2.70 -7.26 29.45
CA LYS A 27 3.06 -5.84 29.39
C LYS A 27 3.26 -5.39 27.94
N ALA A 28 3.91 -6.20 27.10
CA ALA A 28 4.08 -5.94 25.69
C ALA A 28 2.73 -5.92 24.94
N ALA A 29 1.87 -6.91 25.18
CA ALA A 29 0.52 -6.96 24.60
C ALA A 29 -0.32 -5.75 25.03
N LYS A 30 -0.25 -5.34 26.30
CA LYS A 30 -0.95 -4.14 26.79
C LYS A 30 -0.40 -2.85 26.16
N ALA A 31 0.91 -2.76 25.95
CA ALA A 31 1.52 -1.63 25.26
C ALA A 31 1.08 -1.56 23.79
N MET A 32 1.05 -2.70 23.07
CA MET A 32 0.54 -2.77 21.69
C MET A 32 -0.96 -2.47 21.60
N SER A 33 -1.77 -2.98 22.53
CA SER A 33 -3.20 -2.67 22.60
C SER A 33 -3.46 -1.18 22.89
N SER A 34 -2.59 -0.52 23.66
CA SER A 34 -2.66 0.93 23.90
C SER A 34 -2.29 1.78 22.67
N LEU A 35 -1.59 1.23 21.68
CA LEU A 35 -1.30 1.91 20.41
C LEU A 35 -2.47 1.78 19.41
N ASP A 36 -3.19 0.66 19.46
CA ASP A 36 -4.35 0.38 18.59
C ASP A 36 -5.64 1.03 19.11
N ALA A 37 -5.70 1.33 20.41
CA ALA A 37 -6.73 2.18 20.98
C ALA A 37 -6.62 3.60 20.37
N THR A 38 -7.34 3.83 19.28
CA THR A 38 -7.57 5.18 18.75
C THR A 38 -8.08 6.03 19.89
N ASP A 39 -7.36 7.10 20.15
CA ASP A 39 -7.53 7.98 21.29
C ASP A 39 -8.90 8.72 21.23
N GLU A 40 -9.98 8.05 21.66
CA GLU A 40 -11.27 8.64 22.03
C GLU A 40 -11.21 9.22 23.46
N SER A 41 -10.04 9.71 23.89
CA SER A 41 -9.89 10.44 25.15
C SER A 41 -8.80 11.52 25.10
N SER A 42 -8.51 12.05 23.91
CA SER A 42 -7.56 13.15 23.72
C SER A 42 -8.35 14.43 23.65
N ALA A 43 -9.22 14.59 24.65
CA ALA A 43 -9.71 15.87 25.11
C ALA A 43 -8.60 16.71 25.78
N SER A 44 -7.31 16.36 25.60
CA SER A 44 -6.27 17.38 25.62
C SER A 44 -6.38 18.14 24.31
N LYS A 45 -7.17 19.22 24.34
CA LYS A 45 -7.21 20.27 23.32
C LYS A 45 -5.78 20.80 23.12
N LYS A 46 -4.96 20.07 22.36
CA LYS A 46 -3.86 20.69 21.63
C LYS A 46 -4.59 21.64 20.70
N GLU A 47 -4.37 22.92 20.92
CA GLU A 47 -4.68 23.94 19.94
C GLU A 47 -3.85 23.59 18.70
N VAL A 48 -4.38 22.69 17.88
CA VAL A 48 -3.81 22.33 16.60
C VAL A 48 -3.96 23.60 15.79
N ASP A 49 -2.85 24.30 15.57
CA ASP A 49 -2.84 25.45 14.68
C ASP A 49 -3.29 24.96 13.30
N LEU A 50 -4.57 25.22 13.00
CA LEU A 50 -5.19 24.83 11.74
C LEU A 50 -4.42 25.40 10.56
N LYS A 51 -3.69 26.51 10.74
CA LYS A 51 -2.81 27.08 9.72
C LYS A 51 -1.55 26.25 9.53
N ALA A 52 -0.91 25.80 10.61
CA ALA A 52 0.21 24.86 10.54
C ALA A 52 -0.22 23.52 9.92
N LEU A 53 -1.39 23.00 10.27
CA LEU A 53 -1.95 21.78 9.67
C LEU A 53 -2.24 21.97 8.18
N ASN A 54 -2.90 23.07 7.79
CA ASN A 54 -3.21 23.35 6.39
C ASN A 54 -1.93 23.55 5.57
N ASN A 55 -0.93 24.24 6.13
CA ASN A 55 0.37 24.42 5.47
C ASN A 55 1.14 23.09 5.35
N ALA A 56 1.13 22.25 6.38
CA ALA A 56 1.69 20.91 6.35
C ALA A 56 0.99 20.01 5.33
N MET A 57 -0.36 20.06 5.25
CA MET A 57 -1.14 19.32 4.24
C MET A 57 -0.87 19.82 2.83
N ARG A 58 -0.72 21.14 2.63
CA ARG A 58 -0.33 21.71 1.33
C ARG A 58 1.08 21.29 0.95
N ASN A 59 2.02 21.29 1.89
CA ASN A 59 3.38 20.83 1.66
C ASN A 59 3.45 19.31 1.42
N LEU A 60 2.60 18.52 2.08
CA LEU A 60 2.47 17.08 1.83
C LEU A 60 1.87 16.81 0.45
N GLY A 61 0.87 17.59 0.02
CA GLY A 61 0.29 17.54 -1.32
C GLY A 61 1.21 18.08 -2.42
N ALA A 62 2.11 19.01 -2.08
CA ALA A 62 3.17 19.51 -2.97
C ALA A 62 4.46 18.65 -2.91
N GLY A 63 4.53 17.70 -1.99
CA GLY A 63 5.69 16.84 -1.74
C GLY A 63 5.92 15.74 -2.78
N GLY A 64 5.08 15.67 -3.82
CA GLY A 64 5.37 14.91 -5.04
C GLY A 64 6.22 15.66 -6.06
N ASP A 65 6.29 16.99 -5.98
CA ASP A 65 6.85 17.83 -7.06
C ASP A 65 8.02 18.73 -6.61
N ASP A 66 8.32 18.83 -5.31
CA ASP A 66 9.42 19.71 -4.80
C ASP A 66 10.83 19.08 -4.85
N LYS A 67 11.02 18.04 -5.68
CA LYS A 67 12.33 17.77 -6.30
C LYS A 67 12.57 18.58 -7.58
N ALA A 68 11.61 19.40 -8.01
CA ALA A 68 11.71 20.16 -9.27
C ALA A 68 12.23 21.61 -9.12
N LYS A 69 12.46 22.14 -7.91
CA LYS A 69 12.80 23.58 -7.75
C LYS A 69 14.18 23.92 -7.20
N LYS A 70 15.07 22.93 -7.00
CA LYS A 70 16.50 23.17 -6.68
C LYS A 70 17.47 22.58 -7.69
N MET A 71 17.13 22.67 -8.98
CA MET A 71 18.07 22.42 -10.08
C MET A 71 17.72 23.30 -11.29
N ALA A 72 17.48 24.60 -11.06
CA ALA A 72 17.27 25.60 -12.11
C ALA A 72 18.57 25.99 -12.86
N SER A 73 19.51 25.05 -13.04
CA SER A 73 20.76 25.29 -13.77
C SER A 73 21.49 24.00 -14.18
N ALA A 74 20.77 22.98 -14.67
CA ALA A 74 21.40 21.93 -15.48
C ALA A 74 20.38 21.19 -16.36
N LYS A 75 20.37 21.58 -17.64
CA LYS A 75 20.19 20.67 -18.79
C LYS A 75 18.84 19.93 -18.91
N LYS A 76 17.95 20.56 -19.69
CA LYS A 76 17.28 20.00 -20.89
C LYS A 76 17.24 18.46 -20.98
N GLU A 77 16.00 17.96 -21.13
CA GLU A 77 15.60 16.60 -21.56
C GLU A 77 15.12 15.65 -20.46
N GLU A 78 13.93 15.89 -19.91
CA GLU A 78 13.03 14.78 -19.59
C GLU A 78 11.64 15.15 -20.09
N ALA A 79 11.24 14.44 -21.13
CA ALA A 79 9.96 14.55 -21.78
C ALA A 79 8.85 14.39 -20.73
N LYS A 80 7.87 15.30 -20.81
CA LYS A 80 6.51 15.06 -20.32
C LYS A 80 6.16 13.63 -20.73
N LYS A 81 6.07 12.68 -19.79
CA LYS A 81 5.54 11.35 -20.10
C LYS A 81 4.15 11.62 -20.69
N PRO A 82 3.94 11.48 -22.01
CA PRO A 82 2.59 11.61 -22.52
C PRO A 82 1.80 10.53 -21.81
N LEU A 83 0.59 10.84 -21.38
CA LEU A 83 -0.35 9.84 -20.89
C LEU A 83 -0.47 8.81 -22.01
N VAL A 84 0.31 7.72 -21.91
CA VAL A 84 0.46 6.77 -23.00
C VAL A 84 -0.91 6.15 -23.20
N LYS A 85 -1.51 6.39 -24.37
CA LYS A 85 -2.82 5.86 -24.71
C LYS A 85 -2.65 4.36 -24.88
N VAL A 86 -3.11 3.63 -23.87
CA VAL A 86 -3.09 2.17 -23.86
C VAL A 86 -4.29 1.66 -24.63
N ASP A 87 -4.08 0.72 -25.55
CA ASP A 87 -5.16 0.07 -26.28
C ASP A 87 -5.92 -0.91 -25.36
N PRO A 88 -7.27 -0.83 -25.26
CA PRO A 88 -8.04 -1.80 -24.48
C PRO A 88 -7.92 -3.26 -24.96
N ALA A 89 -7.63 -3.49 -26.24
CA ALA A 89 -7.39 -4.83 -26.78
C ALA A 89 -6.11 -5.43 -26.20
N ASP A 90 -5.06 -4.62 -26.13
CA ASP A 90 -3.76 -4.99 -25.56
C ASP A 90 -3.86 -5.33 -24.07
N VAL A 91 -4.63 -4.53 -23.32
CA VAL A 91 -4.92 -4.80 -21.91
C VAL A 91 -5.66 -6.13 -21.73
N THR A 92 -6.62 -6.41 -22.61
CA THR A 92 -7.41 -7.66 -22.56
C THR A 92 -6.54 -8.87 -22.90
N LEU A 93 -5.68 -8.75 -23.92
CA LEU A 93 -4.74 -9.78 -24.31
C LEU A 93 -3.77 -10.12 -23.16
N LEU A 94 -3.14 -9.11 -22.56
CA LEU A 94 -2.20 -9.31 -21.45
C LEU A 94 -2.88 -9.88 -20.21
N ALA A 95 -4.10 -9.43 -19.90
CA ALA A 95 -4.87 -9.98 -18.79
C ALA A 95 -5.21 -11.47 -18.97
N GLN A 96 -5.46 -11.91 -20.21
CA GLN A 96 -5.79 -13.31 -20.52
C GLN A 96 -4.58 -14.21 -20.67
N GLN A 97 -3.49 -13.72 -21.28
CA GLN A 97 -2.33 -14.57 -21.61
C GLN A 97 -1.30 -14.68 -20.49
N LEU A 98 -1.19 -13.64 -19.65
CA LEU A 98 -0.24 -13.62 -18.52
C LEU A 98 -0.94 -13.78 -17.16
N ASP A 99 -2.21 -14.18 -17.16
CA ASP A 99 -3.05 -14.37 -15.96
C ASP A 99 -2.96 -13.22 -14.94
N MET A 100 -2.94 -11.98 -15.43
CA MET A 100 -2.87 -10.78 -14.60
C MET A 100 -4.19 -10.01 -14.60
N ASN A 101 -4.47 -9.30 -13.50
CA ASN A 101 -5.66 -8.45 -13.46
C ASN A 101 -5.52 -7.24 -14.40
N LYS A 102 -6.66 -6.65 -14.81
CA LYS A 102 -6.69 -5.52 -15.75
C LYS A 102 -5.83 -4.33 -15.29
N THR A 103 -5.79 -4.06 -13.99
CA THR A 103 -4.98 -2.98 -13.41
C THR A 103 -3.49 -3.22 -13.66
N LYS A 104 -3.00 -4.43 -13.39
CA LYS A 104 -1.60 -4.83 -13.61
C LYS A 104 -1.23 -4.84 -15.09
N ALA A 105 -2.13 -5.30 -15.96
CA ALA A 105 -1.92 -5.23 -17.40
C ALA A 105 -1.78 -3.79 -17.91
N THR A 106 -2.62 -2.87 -17.43
CA THR A 106 -2.50 -1.44 -17.81
C THR A 106 -1.23 -0.78 -17.27
N GLU A 107 -0.79 -1.17 -16.07
CA GLU A 107 0.44 -0.67 -15.45
C GLU A 107 1.68 -1.14 -16.24
N LEU A 108 1.69 -2.42 -16.64
CA LEU A 108 2.76 -3.00 -17.44
C LEU A 108 2.85 -2.30 -18.80
N LEU A 109 1.73 -2.13 -19.51
CA LEU A 109 1.73 -1.40 -20.78
C LEU A 109 2.20 0.04 -20.64
N ARG A 110 1.76 0.75 -19.59
CA ARG A 110 2.18 2.14 -19.33
C ARG A 110 3.68 2.25 -19.03
N SER A 111 4.26 1.23 -18.42
CA SER A 111 5.70 1.17 -18.10
C SER A 111 6.56 0.84 -19.32
N HIS A 112 5.96 0.29 -20.37
CA HIS A 112 6.63 -0.10 -21.62
C HIS A 112 6.12 0.67 -22.84
N ASP A 113 5.78 1.95 -22.67
CA ASP A 113 5.40 2.86 -23.77
C ASP A 113 4.17 2.39 -24.59
N ALA A 114 3.28 1.62 -23.97
CA ALA A 114 2.15 0.91 -24.59
C ALA A 114 2.54 -0.04 -25.73
N ASP A 115 3.76 -0.58 -25.68
CA ASP A 115 4.20 -1.65 -26.56
C ASP A 115 4.01 -3.02 -25.88
N VAL A 116 3.01 -3.78 -26.36
CA VAL A 116 2.71 -5.14 -25.88
C VAL A 116 3.90 -6.08 -26.03
N LYS A 117 4.62 -6.02 -27.15
CA LYS A 117 5.71 -6.96 -27.41
C LYS A 117 6.85 -6.72 -26.42
N LYS A 118 7.23 -5.45 -26.23
CA LYS A 118 8.25 -5.03 -25.27
C LYS A 118 7.85 -5.42 -23.84
N ALA A 119 6.58 -5.21 -23.47
CA ALA A 119 6.03 -5.62 -22.19
C ALA A 119 6.10 -7.14 -21.95
N MET A 120 5.65 -7.95 -22.91
CA MET A 120 5.68 -9.42 -22.80
C MET A 120 7.11 -9.96 -22.74
N ILE A 121 8.02 -9.44 -23.57
CA ILE A 121 9.43 -9.84 -23.54
C ILE A 121 10.05 -9.48 -22.19
N SER A 122 9.82 -8.28 -21.69
CA SER A 122 10.32 -7.87 -20.38
C SER A 122 9.75 -8.73 -19.25
N TRP A 123 8.48 -9.10 -19.31
CA TRP A 123 7.82 -9.93 -18.30
C TRP A 123 8.43 -11.34 -18.22
N VAL A 124 8.71 -11.96 -19.36
CA VAL A 124 9.27 -13.33 -19.41
C VAL A 124 10.77 -13.37 -19.12
N THR A 125 11.49 -12.29 -19.45
CA THR A 125 12.95 -12.21 -19.25
C THR A 125 13.35 -11.68 -17.88
N SER A 126 12.45 -10.97 -17.19
CA SER A 126 12.71 -10.53 -15.82
C SER A 126 12.81 -11.76 -14.91
N PRO A 127 13.91 -11.91 -14.15
CA PRO A 127 13.98 -12.94 -13.13
C PRO A 127 12.88 -12.70 -12.09
N VAL A 128 12.20 -13.78 -11.72
CA VAL A 128 11.22 -13.84 -10.61
C VAL A 128 11.97 -13.87 -9.28
#